data_AF-A0AAD5B341-F1
#
_entry.id   AF-A0AAD5B341-F1
#
_cell.length_a   1.000
_cell.length_b   1.000
_cell.length_c   1.000
_cell.angle_alpha   90.00
_cell.angle_beta   90.00
_cell.angle_gamma   90.00
#
_symmetry.space_group_name_H-M   'P 1'
#
loop_
_entity.id
_entity.type
_entity.pdbx_description
1 polymer ?
#
loop_
_entity_poly.entity_id
_entity_poly.type
_entity_poly.pdbx_seq_one_letter_code
_entity_poly.pdbx_strand_id
1 'polypeptide(L)'
;NNITAPPLRGYVKDLNAVGKTPTPLNKVGVGRNYSIVMMALRKAEFSAGSSLDSSPTGFSLDKTMTVSFGFKSTEKDGVLLQNKQANNEIGVSMVNGHVTLKYQNRAWRSLKQYQDGQWHYVTVTNKNG
;
A
#
# COMPACT_ATOMS: atom_id res chain seq x y z
N ASN A 1 32.36 -4.29 16.88
CA ASN A 1 31.15 -3.44 16.89
C ASN A 1 30.39 -3.66 15.60
N ASN A 2 29.20 -4.26 15.68
CA ASN A 2 28.33 -4.46 14.52
C ASN A 2 27.29 -3.34 14.46
N ILE A 3 27.02 -2.82 13.27
CA ILE A 3 25.91 -1.89 13.03
C ILE A 3 24.63 -2.72 12.93
N THR A 4 23.66 -2.47 13.82
CA THR A 4 22.38 -3.20 13.89
C THR A 4 21.20 -2.40 13.34
N ALA A 5 21.40 -1.12 13.00
CA ALA A 5 20.36 -0.28 12.42
C ALA A 5 19.95 -0.81 11.03
N PRO A 6 18.63 -0.84 10.72
CA PRO A 6 18.17 -1.26 9.40
C PRO A 6 18.61 -0.26 8.32
N PRO A 7 18.84 -0.74 7.08
CA PRO A 7 19.19 0.15 5.97
C PRO A 7 18.04 1.10 5.65
N LEU A 8 18.37 2.38 5.48
CA LEU A 8 17.41 3.40 5.08
C LEU A 8 17.28 3.43 3.56
N ARG A 9 16.04 3.49 3.06
CA ARG A 9 15.74 3.78 1.65
C ARG A 9 15.35 5.25 1.54
N GLY A 10 16.16 6.04 0.87
CA GLY A 10 15.90 7.46 0.69
C GLY A 10 16.95 8.16 -0.17
N TYR A 11 16.89 9.48 -0.19
CA TYR A 11 17.90 10.32 -0.83
C TYR A 11 18.61 11.15 0.23
N VAL A 12 19.93 11.17 0.13
CA VAL A 12 20.79 11.91 1.04
C VAL A 12 21.59 12.90 0.22
N LYS A 13 21.53 14.18 0.60
CA LYS A 13 22.28 15.28 0.00
C LYS A 13 22.99 16.08 1.09
N ASP A 14 23.94 16.90 0.69
CA ASP A 14 24.58 17.89 1.56
C ASP A 14 25.24 17.28 2.83
N LEU A 15 25.79 16.06 2.71
CA LEU A 15 26.53 15.42 3.79
C LEU A 15 27.70 16.30 4.21
N ASN A 16 27.81 16.58 5.51
CA ASN A 16 28.91 17.34 6.09
C ASN A 16 29.49 16.57 7.27
N ALA A 17 30.81 16.39 7.26
CA ALA A 17 31.57 15.90 8.38
C ALA A 17 32.78 16.82 8.57
N VAL A 18 32.82 17.54 9.69
CA VAL A 18 33.90 18.48 10.05
C VAL A 18 34.16 19.50 8.92
N GLY A 19 33.09 20.08 8.37
CA GLY A 19 33.17 21.12 7.35
C GLY A 19 33.48 20.61 5.93
N LYS A 20 33.57 19.29 5.72
CA LYS A 20 33.84 18.69 4.40
C LYS A 20 32.76 17.71 3.99
N THR A 21 32.56 17.55 2.69
CA THR A 21 31.70 16.49 2.15
C THR A 21 32.45 15.15 2.24
N PRO A 22 31.98 14.18 3.05
CA PRO A 22 32.66 12.90 3.18
C PRO A 22 32.46 12.06 1.92
N THR A 23 33.51 11.35 1.51
CA THR A 23 33.43 10.33 0.46
C THR A 23 33.21 8.97 1.12
N PRO A 24 32.12 8.25 0.82
CA PRO A 24 31.91 6.91 1.40
C PRO A 24 33.01 5.95 0.94
N LEU A 25 33.66 5.27 1.90
CA LEU A 25 34.70 4.29 1.64
C LEU A 25 34.15 3.05 0.92
N ASN A 26 32.98 2.57 1.34
CA ASN A 26 32.25 1.45 0.74
C ASN A 26 30.82 1.87 0.42
N LYS A 27 30.30 1.44 -0.74
CA LYS A 27 28.94 1.73 -1.20
C LYS A 27 28.24 0.42 -1.57
N VAL A 28 27.11 0.15 -0.94
CA VAL A 28 26.22 -0.97 -1.29
C VAL A 28 24.81 -0.40 -1.42
N GLY A 29 24.17 -0.60 -2.57
CA GLY A 29 22.81 -0.08 -2.82
C GLY A 29 22.72 1.45 -3.01
N VAL A 30 23.83 2.15 -3.27
CA VAL A 30 23.86 3.63 -3.43
C VAL A 30 24.00 4.02 -4.90
N GLY A 31 23.00 4.71 -5.45
CA GLY A 31 23.02 5.31 -6.79
C GLY A 31 23.32 6.82 -6.76
N ARG A 32 23.72 7.40 -7.90
CA ARG A 32 24.00 8.85 -8.03
C ARG A 32 22.79 9.70 -8.39
N ASN A 33 21.74 9.09 -8.95
CA ASN A 33 20.63 9.83 -9.54
C ASN A 33 19.41 9.83 -8.63
N TYR A 34 18.80 11.00 -8.48
CA TYR A 34 17.50 11.18 -7.87
C TYR A 34 16.40 11.00 -8.92
N SER A 35 15.45 10.12 -8.67
CA SER A 35 14.22 10.03 -9.45
C SER A 35 13.05 9.84 -8.50
N ILE A 36 12.05 10.70 -8.61
CA ILE A 36 10.79 10.59 -7.86
C ILE A 36 10.12 9.23 -8.08
N VAL A 37 10.33 8.62 -9.25
CA VAL A 37 9.79 7.30 -9.59
C VAL A 37 10.46 6.20 -8.75
N MET A 38 11.73 6.36 -8.38
CA MET A 38 12.45 5.43 -7.50
C MET A 38 12.01 5.55 -6.04
N MET A 39 11.37 6.67 -5.67
CA MET A 39 10.80 6.90 -4.34
C MET A 39 9.35 6.44 -4.21
N ALA A 40 8.68 6.13 -5.32
CA ALA A 40 7.30 5.65 -5.28
C ALA A 40 7.23 4.35 -4.47
N LEU A 41 6.56 4.41 -3.32
CA LEU A 41 6.31 3.25 -2.47
C LEU A 41 5.02 2.59 -2.94
N ARG A 42 5.10 1.33 -3.37
CA ARG A 42 3.96 0.54 -3.87
C ARG A 42 3.56 -0.62 -2.94
N LYS A 43 4.20 -0.70 -1.78
CA LYS A 43 3.98 -1.73 -0.76
C LYS A 43 4.04 -1.05 0.60
N ALA A 44 3.08 -1.37 1.46
CA ALA A 44 3.08 -1.04 2.87
C ALA A 44 2.79 -2.30 3.68
N GLU A 45 3.29 -2.34 4.90
CA GLU A 45 3.00 -3.40 5.87
C GLU A 45 2.30 -2.75 7.06
N PHE A 46 1.25 -3.40 7.55
CA PHE A 46 0.38 -2.87 8.59
C PHE A 46 0.42 -3.80 9.79
N SER A 47 0.56 -3.24 10.99
CA SER A 47 0.30 -3.94 12.24
C SER A 47 -1.13 -3.65 12.71
N ALA A 48 -1.60 -4.41 13.69
CA ALA A 48 -2.94 -4.24 14.26
C ALA A 48 -3.19 -2.78 14.67
N GLY A 49 -4.32 -2.22 14.21
CA GLY A 49 -4.72 -0.83 14.48
C GLY A 49 -4.07 0.23 13.58
N SER A 50 -3.17 -0.16 12.66
CA SER A 50 -2.55 0.77 11.72
C SER A 50 -3.44 1.05 10.51
N SER A 51 -3.28 2.23 9.91
CA SER A 51 -3.93 2.60 8.65
C SER A 51 -3.04 3.53 7.83
N LEU A 52 -3.25 3.55 6.51
CA LEU A 52 -2.68 4.53 5.60
C LEU A 52 -3.84 5.24 4.92
N ASP A 53 -3.81 6.57 4.96
CA ASP A 53 -4.80 7.41 4.31
C ASP A 53 -4.14 8.29 3.23
N SER A 54 -4.90 8.62 2.20
CA SER A 54 -4.49 9.49 1.11
C SER A 54 -5.70 10.24 0.60
N SER A 55 -5.50 11.48 0.16
CA SER A 55 -6.55 12.20 -0.55
C SER A 55 -6.97 11.41 -1.80
N PRO A 56 -8.27 11.33 -2.12
CA PRO A 56 -8.78 10.57 -3.26
C PRO A 56 -8.57 11.32 -4.59
N THR A 57 -7.49 12.10 -4.74
CA THR A 57 -7.24 12.90 -5.94
C THR A 57 -7.13 12.00 -7.18
N GLY A 58 -8.03 12.19 -8.14
CA GLY A 58 -8.10 11.39 -9.36
C GLY A 58 -8.90 10.08 -9.25
N PHE A 59 -9.56 9.83 -8.11
CA PHE A 59 -10.42 8.66 -7.90
C PHE A 59 -11.84 9.09 -7.52
N SER A 60 -12.84 8.65 -8.30
CA SER A 60 -14.24 9.06 -8.13
C SER A 60 -15.15 7.85 -8.01
N LEU A 61 -16.03 7.84 -7.01
CA LEU A 61 -16.98 6.74 -6.80
C LEU A 61 -18.28 6.85 -7.63
N ASP A 62 -18.53 8.00 -8.26
CA ASP A 62 -19.72 8.32 -9.05
C ASP A 62 -19.61 7.95 -10.55
N LYS A 63 -18.42 7.56 -11.01
CA LYS A 63 -18.11 7.19 -12.39
C LYS A 63 -17.70 5.72 -12.49
N THR A 64 -17.57 5.23 -13.73
CA THR A 64 -16.88 3.97 -14.01
C THR A 64 -15.50 3.99 -13.37
N MET A 65 -15.21 2.96 -12.57
CA MET A 65 -13.97 2.84 -11.83
C MET A 65 -13.34 1.47 -12.03
N THR A 66 -12.04 1.41 -11.87
CA THR A 66 -11.33 0.16 -11.59
C THR A 66 -10.33 0.44 -10.48
N VAL A 67 -10.38 -0.38 -9.43
CA VAL A 67 -9.39 -0.38 -8.36
C VAL A 67 -8.77 -1.77 -8.29
N SER A 68 -7.43 -1.81 -8.25
CA SER A 68 -6.67 -3.05 -8.16
C SER A 68 -5.57 -2.91 -7.13
N PHE A 69 -5.44 -3.91 -6.26
CA PHE A 69 -4.35 -3.98 -5.29
C PHE A 69 -4.01 -5.44 -4.98
N GLY A 70 -2.78 -5.65 -4.53
CA GLY A 70 -2.33 -6.92 -3.99
C GLY A 70 -2.35 -6.89 -2.46
N PHE A 71 -2.67 -8.01 -1.84
CA PHE A 71 -2.53 -8.18 -0.39
C PHE A 71 -1.95 -9.56 -0.06
N LYS A 72 -1.33 -9.65 1.12
CA LYS A 72 -0.84 -10.89 1.72
C LYS A 72 -1.10 -10.80 3.21
N SER A 73 -1.82 -11.76 3.77
CA SER A 73 -2.17 -11.77 5.20
C SER A 73 -2.39 -13.19 5.72
N THR A 74 -2.14 -13.39 7.01
CA THR A 74 -2.58 -14.56 7.78
C THR A 74 -3.77 -14.23 8.69
N GLU A 75 -4.15 -12.95 8.78
CA GLU A 75 -5.31 -12.49 9.53
C GLU A 75 -6.61 -12.82 8.80
N LYS A 76 -7.55 -13.41 9.53
CA LYS A 76 -8.86 -13.80 8.97
C LYS A 76 -9.84 -12.63 8.84
N ASP A 77 -9.61 -11.54 9.57
CA ASP A 77 -10.45 -10.35 9.57
C ASP A 77 -9.60 -9.09 9.44
N GLY A 78 -10.09 -8.09 8.72
CA GLY A 78 -9.41 -6.81 8.58
C GLY A 78 -9.87 -6.00 7.38
N VAL A 79 -9.71 -4.68 7.44
CA VAL A 79 -9.98 -3.79 6.30
C VAL A 79 -8.78 -3.79 5.37
N LEU A 80 -9.02 -4.01 4.07
CA LEU A 80 -7.98 -3.94 3.04
C LEU A 80 -8.01 -2.60 2.31
N LEU A 81 -9.21 -2.09 2.02
CA LEU A 81 -9.43 -0.81 1.36
C LEU A 81 -10.79 -0.26 1.77
N GLN A 82 -10.87 1.04 2.05
CA GLN A 82 -12.14 1.72 2.25
C GLN A 82 -12.09 3.14 1.67
N ASN A 83 -13.17 3.58 1.06
CA ASN A 83 -13.30 4.95 0.58
C ASN A 83 -14.78 5.38 0.60
N LYS A 84 -15.03 6.60 1.05
CA LYS A 84 -16.37 7.20 1.09
C LYS A 84 -16.32 8.59 0.45
N GLN A 85 -17.19 8.83 -0.52
CA GLN A 85 -17.30 10.10 -1.25
C GLN A 85 -18.77 10.48 -1.36
N ALA A 86 -19.16 11.57 -0.70
CA ALA A 86 -20.55 12.00 -0.60
C ALA A 86 -21.47 10.83 -0.18
N ASN A 87 -22.35 10.39 -1.09
CA ASN A 87 -23.31 9.31 -0.86
C ASN A 87 -22.80 7.93 -1.25
N ASN A 88 -21.58 7.84 -1.82
CA ASN A 88 -21.02 6.62 -2.36
C ASN A 88 -19.97 6.04 -1.41
N GLU A 89 -19.97 4.72 -1.23
CA GLU A 89 -19.00 4.02 -0.39
C GLU A 89 -18.52 2.73 -1.07
N ILE A 90 -17.23 2.46 -0.94
CA ILE A 90 -16.60 1.19 -1.28
C ILE A 90 -15.79 0.68 -0.10
N GLY A 91 -15.89 -0.61 0.20
CA GLY A 91 -15.11 -1.29 1.20
C GLY A 91 -14.70 -2.68 0.72
N VAL A 92 -13.42 -3.00 0.84
CA VAL A 92 -12.89 -4.35 0.65
C VAL A 92 -12.26 -4.80 1.96
N SER A 93 -12.71 -5.92 2.48
CA SER A 93 -12.25 -6.45 3.77
C SER A 93 -12.14 -7.97 3.76
N MET A 94 -11.36 -8.51 4.67
CA MET A 94 -11.37 -9.92 5.04
C MET A 94 -12.41 -10.13 6.13
N VAL A 95 -13.26 -11.14 5.99
CA VAL A 95 -14.23 -11.56 7.02
C VAL A 95 -14.26 -13.08 7.09
N ASN A 96 -13.83 -13.66 8.21
CA ASN A 96 -13.64 -15.10 8.38
C ASN A 96 -12.85 -15.72 7.20
N GLY A 97 -11.77 -15.06 6.82
CA GLY A 97 -10.84 -15.49 5.79
C GLY A 97 -11.27 -15.21 4.34
N HIS A 98 -12.51 -14.79 4.12
CA HIS A 98 -13.01 -14.53 2.76
C HIS A 98 -12.90 -13.04 2.45
N VAL A 99 -12.61 -12.72 1.20
CA VAL A 99 -12.65 -11.35 0.70
C VAL A 99 -14.11 -10.94 0.52
N THR A 100 -14.50 -9.84 1.14
CA THR A 100 -15.83 -9.23 1.00
C THR A 100 -15.71 -7.85 0.38
N LEU A 101 -16.50 -7.61 -0.67
CA LEU A 101 -16.70 -6.30 -1.27
C LEU A 101 -18.03 -5.75 -0.78
N LYS A 102 -18.02 -4.53 -0.24
CA LYS A 102 -19.19 -3.69 -0.06
C LYS A 102 -19.09 -2.53 -1.03
N TYR A 103 -20.12 -2.31 -1.83
CA TYR A 103 -20.22 -1.15 -2.69
C TYR A 103 -21.66 -0.66 -2.65
N GLN A 104 -21.88 0.56 -2.16
CA GLN A 104 -23.21 1.09 -1.90
C GLN A 104 -23.99 0.13 -0.97
N ASN A 105 -25.23 -0.21 -1.33
CA ASN A 105 -26.10 -1.12 -0.59
C ASN A 105 -25.94 -2.60 -0.99
N ARG A 106 -24.84 -2.96 -1.67
CA ARG A 106 -24.60 -4.33 -2.14
C ARG A 106 -23.32 -4.89 -1.53
N ALA A 107 -23.35 -6.19 -1.27
CA ALA A 107 -22.20 -6.92 -0.76
C ALA A 107 -21.99 -8.22 -1.55
N TRP A 108 -20.73 -8.55 -1.78
CA TRP A 108 -20.29 -9.80 -2.38
C TRP A 108 -19.22 -10.42 -1.50
N ARG A 109 -19.15 -11.75 -1.50
CA ARG A 109 -18.19 -12.53 -0.75
C ARG A 109 -17.57 -13.55 -1.68
N SER A 110 -16.26 -13.73 -1.59
CA SER A 110 -15.57 -14.80 -2.29
C SER A 110 -16.05 -16.17 -1.82
N LEU A 111 -15.92 -17.20 -2.66
CA LEU A 111 -16.18 -18.60 -2.26
C LEU A 111 -14.99 -19.20 -1.52
N LYS A 112 -13.79 -18.69 -1.79
CA LYS A 112 -12.54 -19.16 -1.19
C LYS A 112 -12.07 -18.24 -0.07
N GLN A 113 -11.23 -18.81 0.78
CA GLN A 113 -10.47 -18.14 1.82
C GLN A 113 -9.08 -17.74 1.31
N TYR A 114 -8.50 -16.66 1.84
CA TYR A 114 -7.27 -16.02 1.33
C TYR A 114 -6.29 -15.59 2.44
N GLN A 115 -6.45 -16.11 3.66
CA GLN A 115 -5.57 -15.88 4.81
C GLN A 115 -4.41 -16.89 4.90
N ASP A 116 -3.85 -17.28 3.76
CA ASP A 116 -2.83 -18.34 3.63
C ASP A 116 -1.38 -17.80 3.66
N GLY A 117 -1.19 -16.51 3.89
CA GLY A 117 0.12 -15.87 3.83
C GLY A 117 0.73 -15.83 2.43
N GLN A 118 -0.04 -16.04 1.36
CA GLN A 118 0.38 -15.85 -0.02
C GLN A 118 -0.11 -14.51 -0.59
N TRP A 119 0.48 -14.11 -1.72
CA TRP A 119 0.04 -12.92 -2.44
C TRP A 119 -1.23 -13.21 -3.23
N HIS A 120 -2.24 -12.39 -3.02
CA HIS A 120 -3.49 -12.39 -3.76
C HIS A 120 -3.74 -11.02 -4.37
N TYR A 121 -4.46 -10.99 -5.49
CA TYR A 121 -4.75 -9.77 -6.22
C TYR A 121 -6.26 -9.60 -6.35
N VAL A 122 -6.75 -8.43 -5.96
CA VAL A 122 -8.16 -8.06 -6.05
C VAL A 122 -8.30 -6.95 -7.08
N THR A 123 -9.24 -7.11 -7.99
CA THR A 123 -9.67 -6.08 -8.92
C THR A 123 -11.18 -5.89 -8.78
N VAL A 124 -11.61 -4.67 -8.54
CA VAL A 124 -13.02 -4.28 -8.50
C VAL A 124 -13.23 -3.29 -9.64
N THR A 125 -14.17 -3.62 -10.54
CA THR A 125 -14.56 -2.76 -11.64
C THR A 125 -16.05 -2.51 -11.53
N ASN A 126 -16.44 -1.23 -11.48
CA ASN A 126 -17.82 -0.84 -11.76
C ASN A 126 -17.87 -0.30 -13.18
N LYS A 127 -18.72 -0.90 -14.01
CA LYS A 127 -19.15 -0.33 -15.28
C LYS A 127 -20.50 0.33 -15.05
N ASN A 128 -20.52 1.65 -14.88
CA ASN A 128 -21.76 2.40 -15.09
C ASN A 128 -21.94 2.48 -16.62
N GLY A 129 -22.74 1.56 -17.17
CA GLY A 129 -22.96 1.37 -18.61
C GLY A 129 -22.20 0.17 -19.17
#